data_AF-A0A9C8AJH4-F1
#
_entry.id   AF-A0A9C8AJH4-F1
#
_cell.length_a   1.000
_cell.length_b   1.000
_cell.length_c   1.000
_cell.angle_alpha   90.00
_cell.angle_beta   90.00
_cell.angle_gamma   90.00
#
_symmetry.space_group_name_H-M   'P 1'
#
loop_
_entity.id
_entity.type
_entity.pdbx_description
1 polymer ?
#
loop_
_entity_poly.entity_id
_entity_poly.type
_entity_poly.pdbx_seq_one_letter_code
_entity_poly.pdbx_strand_id
1 'polypeptide(L)'
;MKKANLKAQWYVNGQLDKTAPKGITIMENASGAGLSISHIPDGGWPPGKHYVVLIMNEEEMGRYEFTVEETSLEPFEDPDGLFTFRLPADFELISKETEEGRHYIFSVPDKTSFVYVYFALTGKLISDEEWEDFTEGYNVAGLGPFKEDTVELSRRTGGPGNHFLLLEVESKEADAHALVWVQEANGAMTVLLMYSRIALWPDRGADFGRVLDSFTWWPEAVHALLGGE
;
A
#
# COMPACT_ATOMS: atom_id res chain seq x y z
N MET A 1 -44.82 8.04 -6.61
CA MET A 1 -43.37 8.27 -6.71
C MET A 1 -42.79 7.31 -7.73
N LYS A 2 -41.98 7.78 -8.69
CA LYS A 2 -41.27 6.88 -9.61
C LYS A 2 -40.02 6.38 -8.89
N LYS A 3 -39.91 5.07 -8.67
CA LYS A 3 -38.68 4.44 -8.20
C LYS A 3 -37.66 4.48 -9.34
N ALA A 4 -36.41 4.80 -9.04
CA ALA A 4 -35.31 4.67 -9.98
C ALA A 4 -34.41 3.51 -9.53
N ASN A 5 -34.14 2.58 -10.44
CA ASN A 5 -33.22 1.48 -10.19
C ASN A 5 -31.92 1.77 -10.94
N LEU A 6 -30.81 1.90 -10.21
CA LEU A 6 -29.48 2.08 -10.79
C LEU A 6 -28.68 0.81 -10.57
N LYS A 7 -28.07 0.28 -11.63
CA LYS A 7 -27.16 -0.86 -11.59
C LYS A 7 -25.82 -0.44 -12.17
N ALA A 8 -24.75 -0.94 -11.57
CA ALA A 8 -23.42 -0.92 -12.16
C ALA A 8 -23.07 -2.36 -12.55
N GLN A 9 -22.78 -2.58 -13.83
CA GLN A 9 -22.26 -3.85 -14.31
C GLN A 9 -20.77 -3.69 -14.59
N TRP A 10 -19.95 -4.46 -13.87
CA TRP A 10 -18.50 -4.40 -13.96
C TRP A 10 -18.01 -5.48 -14.91
N TYR A 11 -17.16 -5.11 -15.86
CA TYR A 11 -16.60 -6.02 -16.85
C TYR A 11 -15.09 -6.11 -16.67
N VAL A 12 -14.62 -7.30 -16.31
CA VAL A 12 -13.21 -7.64 -16.13
C VAL A 12 -12.71 -8.29 -17.43
N ASN A 13 -11.78 -7.65 -18.15
CA ASN A 13 -11.29 -8.13 -19.45
C ASN A 13 -12.43 -8.45 -20.44
N GLY A 14 -13.45 -7.59 -20.45
CA GLY A 14 -14.65 -7.74 -21.29
C GLY A 14 -15.67 -8.79 -20.80
N GLN A 15 -15.42 -9.47 -19.68
CA GLN A 15 -16.36 -10.43 -19.09
C GLN A 15 -17.10 -9.84 -17.91
N LEU A 16 -18.42 -9.99 -17.87
CA LEU A 16 -19.23 -9.52 -16.75
C LEU A 16 -18.81 -10.23 -15.45
N ASP A 17 -18.40 -9.46 -14.46
CA ASP A 17 -18.14 -9.95 -13.12
C ASP A 17 -19.47 -10.16 -12.37
N LYS A 18 -19.76 -11.42 -12.03
CA LYS A 18 -21.01 -11.82 -11.38
C LYS A 18 -20.97 -11.67 -9.86
N THR A 19 -19.80 -11.48 -9.26
CA THR A 19 -19.63 -11.26 -7.81
C THR A 19 -19.95 -9.82 -7.43
N ALA A 20 -19.90 -8.90 -8.40
CA ALA A 20 -20.10 -7.48 -8.18
C ALA A 20 -21.51 -7.14 -7.64
N PRO A 21 -21.63 -6.09 -6.80
CA PRO A 21 -22.91 -5.62 -6.29
C PRO A 21 -23.91 -5.32 -7.43
N LYS A 22 -25.12 -5.90 -7.34
CA LYS A 22 -26.10 -5.89 -8.43
C LYS A 22 -26.82 -4.55 -8.66
N GLY A 23 -26.69 -3.58 -7.75
CA GLY A 23 -27.23 -2.22 -7.89
C GLY A 23 -27.84 -1.63 -6.62
N ILE A 24 -28.26 -0.38 -6.72
CA ILE A 24 -28.90 0.42 -5.65
C ILE A 24 -30.29 0.83 -6.14
N THR A 25 -31.30 0.71 -5.28
CA THR A 25 -32.65 1.21 -5.57
C THR A 25 -32.84 2.55 -4.87
N ILE A 26 -33.08 3.60 -5.66
CA ILE A 26 -33.34 4.95 -5.17
C ILE A 26 -34.86 5.08 -4.98
N MET A 27 -35.27 5.20 -3.72
CA MET A 27 -36.68 5.24 -3.34
C MET A 27 -37.29 6.64 -3.50
N GLU A 28 -36.48 7.70 -3.38
CA GLU A 28 -36.91 9.08 -3.35
C GLU A 28 -35.91 10.00 -4.06
N ASN A 29 -36.39 11.05 -4.72
CA ASN A 29 -35.52 12.06 -5.33
C ASN A 29 -34.90 12.92 -4.23
N ALA A 30 -33.59 12.77 -3.99
CA ALA A 30 -32.81 13.64 -3.13
C ALA A 30 -31.98 14.61 -4.00
N SER A 31 -32.44 15.85 -4.11
CA SER A 31 -31.70 16.91 -4.82
C SER A 31 -30.37 17.17 -4.11
N GLY A 32 -29.24 17.07 -4.83
CA GLY A 32 -27.90 17.35 -4.30
C GLY A 32 -27.21 16.18 -3.60
N ALA A 33 -27.82 14.99 -3.55
CA ALA A 33 -27.16 13.80 -3.05
C ALA A 33 -26.23 13.19 -4.12
N GLY A 34 -24.94 13.04 -3.79
CA GLY A 34 -23.99 12.26 -4.58
C GLY A 34 -24.15 10.76 -4.31
N LEU A 35 -23.89 9.93 -5.31
CA LEU A 35 -23.87 8.48 -5.17
C LEU A 35 -22.53 7.95 -5.65
N SER A 36 -21.93 7.05 -4.87
CA SER A 36 -20.73 6.31 -5.26
C SER A 36 -21.05 4.82 -5.33
N ILE A 37 -20.53 4.15 -6.35
CA ILE A 37 -20.57 2.69 -6.49
C ILE A 37 -19.16 2.25 -6.80
N SER A 38 -18.60 1.38 -5.96
CA SER A 38 -17.27 0.80 -6.12
C SER A 38 -17.35 -0.73 -6.15
N HIS A 39 -16.37 -1.35 -6.81
CA HIS A 39 -16.20 -2.79 -6.86
C HIS A 39 -14.71 -3.13 -6.98
N ILE A 40 -14.29 -4.17 -6.26
CA ILE A 40 -12.97 -4.78 -6.37
C ILE A 40 -13.21 -6.27 -6.60
N PRO A 41 -12.81 -6.83 -7.76
CA PRO A 41 -12.93 -8.27 -8.02
C PRO A 41 -12.13 -9.10 -7.01
N ASP A 42 -12.52 -10.36 -6.83
CA ASP A 42 -11.75 -11.31 -6.01
C ASP A 42 -10.35 -11.47 -6.62
N GLY A 43 -9.31 -11.13 -5.84
CA GLY A 43 -7.92 -11.10 -6.31
C GLY A 43 -7.49 -9.79 -7.01
N GLY A 44 -8.33 -8.76 -6.99
CA GLY A 44 -8.03 -7.44 -7.54
C GLY A 44 -8.30 -7.33 -9.05
N TRP A 45 -8.00 -6.15 -9.60
CA TRP A 45 -8.15 -5.92 -11.04
C TRP A 45 -6.95 -6.51 -11.80
N PRO A 46 -7.14 -7.47 -12.71
CA PRO A 46 -6.04 -7.97 -13.53
C PRO A 46 -5.61 -6.90 -14.55
N PRO A 47 -4.38 -6.93 -15.06
CA PRO A 47 -3.99 -6.05 -16.16
C PRO A 47 -4.89 -6.22 -17.38
N GLY A 48 -5.19 -5.11 -18.05
CA GLY A 48 -6.02 -5.09 -19.24
C GLY A 48 -7.04 -3.97 -19.25
N LYS A 49 -7.96 -4.06 -20.22
CA LYS A 49 -9.07 -3.11 -20.37
C LYS A 49 -10.29 -3.61 -19.63
N HIS A 50 -10.85 -2.72 -18.84
CA HIS A 50 -12.06 -2.94 -18.04
C HIS A 50 -13.05 -1.85 -18.33
N TYR A 51 -14.32 -2.10 -18.00
CA TYR A 51 -15.31 -1.04 -18.05
C TYR A 51 -16.45 -1.29 -17.08
N VAL A 52 -17.08 -0.20 -16.66
CA VAL A 52 -18.34 -0.23 -15.94
C VAL A 52 -19.44 0.33 -16.83
N VAL A 53 -20.58 -0.36 -16.85
CA VAL A 53 -21.80 0.11 -17.51
C VAL A 53 -22.80 0.52 -16.44
N LEU A 54 -23.21 1.79 -16.48
CA LEU A 54 -24.29 2.30 -15.63
C LEU A 54 -25.63 2.11 -16.33
N ILE A 55 -26.56 1.44 -15.66
CA ILE A 55 -27.88 1.12 -16.17
C ILE A 55 -28.92 1.74 -15.23
N MET A 56 -29.74 2.66 -15.72
CA MET A 56 -30.85 3.24 -14.97
C MET A 56 -32.18 2.80 -15.58
N ASN A 57 -33.04 2.18 -14.78
CA ASN A 57 -34.35 1.70 -15.22
C ASN A 57 -34.29 0.84 -16.51
N GLU A 58 -33.29 -0.04 -16.59
CA GLU A 58 -33.03 -0.94 -17.73
C GLU A 58 -32.46 -0.25 -18.99
N GLU A 59 -32.14 1.05 -18.90
CA GLU A 59 -31.48 1.81 -19.97
C GLU A 59 -30.00 2.07 -19.63
N GLU A 60 -29.11 1.86 -20.60
CA GLU A 60 -27.69 2.20 -20.45
C GLU A 60 -27.53 3.73 -20.43
N MET A 61 -27.04 4.26 -19.32
CA MET A 61 -26.79 5.69 -19.13
C MET A 61 -25.38 6.08 -19.57
N GLY A 62 -24.44 5.14 -19.51
CA GLY A 62 -23.06 5.38 -19.89
C GLY A 62 -22.17 4.17 -19.67
N ARG A 63 -21.07 4.18 -20.42
CA ARG A 63 -19.97 3.22 -20.33
C ARG A 63 -18.69 3.97 -20.02
N TYR A 64 -17.99 3.51 -18.99
CA TYR A 64 -16.76 4.14 -18.51
C TYR A 64 -15.66 3.10 -18.57
N GLU A 65 -14.75 3.28 -19.53
CA GLU A 65 -13.60 2.40 -19.72
C GLU A 65 -12.42 2.85 -18.86
N PHE A 66 -11.66 1.89 -18.37
CA PHE A 66 -10.38 2.12 -17.71
C PHE A 66 -9.41 0.99 -18.03
N THR A 67 -8.12 1.28 -17.96
CA THR A 67 -7.06 0.29 -18.19
C THR A 67 -6.28 0.10 -16.91
N VAL A 68 -6.08 -1.16 -16.53
CA VAL A 68 -5.16 -1.53 -15.47
C VAL A 68 -3.87 -1.90 -16.17
N GLU A 69 -2.82 -1.12 -15.93
CA GLU A 69 -1.51 -1.39 -16.51
C GLU A 69 -0.87 -2.59 -15.81
N GLU A 70 -0.24 -3.44 -16.61
CA GLU A 70 0.67 -4.47 -16.12
C GLU A 70 1.92 -3.75 -15.61
N THR A 71 1.97 -3.47 -14.32
CA THR A 71 3.26 -3.07 -13.72
C THR A 71 4.09 -4.33 -13.68
N SER A 72 5.12 -4.42 -14.53
CA SER A 72 6.10 -5.50 -14.47
C SER A 72 6.96 -5.30 -13.23
N LEU A 73 6.46 -5.77 -12.10
CA LEU A 73 7.26 -5.83 -10.88
C LEU A 73 8.25 -6.99 -11.00
N GLU A 74 9.53 -6.68 -10.92
CA GLU A 74 10.60 -7.67 -10.95
C GLU A 74 10.80 -8.24 -9.55
N PRO A 75 10.98 -9.57 -9.40
CA PRO A 75 11.25 -10.17 -8.12
C PRO A 75 12.65 -9.77 -7.64
N PHE A 76 12.74 -9.52 -6.34
CA PHE A 76 14.01 -9.39 -5.65
C PHE A 76 14.00 -10.28 -4.42
N GLU A 77 15.09 -11.02 -4.25
CA GLU A 77 15.35 -11.86 -3.10
C GLU A 77 16.62 -11.36 -2.43
N ASP A 78 16.55 -11.11 -1.12
CA ASP A 78 17.74 -10.76 -0.37
C ASP A 78 18.74 -11.94 -0.40
N PRO A 79 20.03 -11.72 -0.73
CA PRO A 79 21.02 -12.79 -0.78
C PRO A 79 21.21 -13.55 0.54
N ASP A 80 20.88 -12.93 1.67
CA ASP A 80 20.99 -13.54 3.00
C ASP A 80 19.64 -14.11 3.49
N GLY A 81 18.62 -14.14 2.62
CA GLY A 81 17.31 -14.75 2.88
C GLY A 81 16.44 -13.99 3.86
N LEU A 82 16.66 -12.68 4.07
CA LEU A 82 15.88 -11.90 5.02
C LEU A 82 14.48 -11.55 4.55
N PHE A 83 14.34 -11.27 3.25
CA PHE A 83 13.07 -10.88 2.65
C PHE A 83 13.05 -11.12 1.14
N THR A 84 11.83 -11.13 0.61
CA THR A 84 11.54 -11.09 -0.81
C THR A 84 10.43 -10.08 -1.06
N PHE A 85 10.45 -9.46 -2.22
CA PHE A 85 9.34 -8.64 -2.72
C PHE A 85 9.42 -8.54 -4.24
N ARG A 86 8.48 -7.78 -4.82
CA ARG A 86 8.51 -7.40 -6.21
C ARG A 86 8.51 -5.88 -6.30
N LEU A 87 9.36 -5.32 -7.16
CA LEU A 87 9.60 -3.88 -7.26
C LEU A 87 9.50 -3.42 -8.72
N PRO A 88 9.06 -2.18 -9.01
CA PRO A 88 9.12 -1.65 -10.37
C PRO A 88 10.53 -1.71 -10.95
N ALA A 89 10.64 -2.12 -12.22
CA ALA A 89 11.91 -2.40 -12.90
C ALA A 89 12.86 -1.19 -13.01
N ASP A 90 12.36 0.02 -12.81
CA ASP A 90 13.14 1.26 -12.85
C ASP A 90 13.83 1.58 -11.51
N PHE A 91 13.60 0.79 -10.46
CA PHE A 91 14.32 0.92 -9.19
C PHE A 91 15.56 0.03 -9.18
N GLU A 92 16.67 0.61 -8.75
CA GLU A 92 17.94 -0.10 -8.57
C GLU A 92 18.35 -0.09 -7.10
N LEU A 93 18.98 -1.17 -6.63
CA LEU A 93 19.61 -1.21 -5.31
C LEU A 93 20.84 -0.30 -5.30
N ILE A 94 20.80 0.78 -4.52
CA ILE A 94 21.87 1.79 -4.50
C ILE A 94 22.72 1.77 -3.22
N SER A 95 22.27 1.12 -2.15
CA SER A 95 23.09 0.94 -0.95
C SER A 95 22.67 -0.26 -0.07
N LYS A 96 23.68 -0.81 0.62
CA LYS A 96 23.61 -1.78 1.72
C LYS A 96 24.76 -1.44 2.69
N GLU A 97 24.50 -0.86 3.86
CA GLU A 97 25.57 -0.50 4.84
C GLU A 97 25.32 -1.02 6.28
N THR A 98 26.41 -1.09 7.05
CA THR A 98 26.62 -1.82 8.32
C THR A 98 26.99 -0.92 9.51
N GLU A 99 26.46 -1.21 10.71
CA GLU A 99 27.10 -1.38 12.04
C GLU A 99 25.99 -1.51 13.12
N GLU A 100 24.83 -0.89 12.90
CA GLU A 100 23.61 -1.07 13.71
C GLU A 100 22.41 -1.44 12.82
N GLY A 101 22.02 -2.72 12.88
CA GLY A 101 20.94 -3.27 12.05
C GLY A 101 21.33 -3.46 10.59
N ARG A 102 20.34 -3.72 9.75
CA ARG A 102 20.55 -3.95 8.32
C ARG A 102 19.49 -3.24 7.49
N HIS A 103 19.94 -2.52 6.47
CA HIS A 103 19.06 -1.77 5.58
C HIS A 103 19.42 -1.88 4.11
N TYR A 104 18.43 -1.55 3.28
CA TYR A 104 18.48 -1.56 1.83
C TYR A 104 17.79 -0.30 1.31
N ILE A 105 18.39 0.37 0.33
CA ILE A 105 17.74 1.47 -0.41
C ILE A 105 17.68 1.10 -1.88
N PHE A 106 16.46 1.00 -2.40
CA PHE A 106 16.17 0.90 -3.82
C PHE A 106 15.69 2.25 -4.31
N SER A 107 16.23 2.77 -5.40
CA SER A 107 15.85 4.11 -5.89
C SER A 107 15.83 4.16 -7.41
N VAL A 108 14.96 5.02 -7.93
CA VAL A 108 15.00 5.39 -9.35
C VAL A 108 16.20 6.30 -9.62
N PRO A 109 16.77 6.32 -10.84
CA PRO A 109 18.00 7.05 -11.15
C PRO A 109 17.98 8.55 -10.80
N ASP A 110 16.83 9.20 -10.93
CA ASP A 110 16.65 10.63 -10.64
C ASP A 110 16.34 10.93 -9.16
N LYS A 111 16.25 9.88 -8.32
CA LYS A 111 16.00 9.92 -6.87
C LYS A 111 14.67 10.59 -6.50
N THR A 112 13.70 10.61 -7.42
CA THR A 112 12.35 11.13 -7.15
C THR A 112 11.48 10.15 -6.37
N SER A 113 11.86 8.87 -6.34
CA SER A 113 11.22 7.80 -5.59
C SER A 113 12.26 6.84 -5.02
N PHE A 114 11.97 6.25 -3.86
CA PHE A 114 12.79 5.20 -3.26
C PHE A 114 11.97 4.27 -2.37
N VAL A 115 12.47 3.04 -2.20
CA VAL A 115 12.00 2.07 -1.22
C VAL A 115 13.14 1.79 -0.26
N TYR A 116 12.88 1.96 1.03
CA TYR A 116 13.79 1.69 2.12
C TYR A 116 13.29 0.50 2.92
N VAL A 117 14.14 -0.48 3.13
CA VAL A 117 13.87 -1.65 3.97
C VAL A 117 14.87 -1.65 5.10
N TYR A 118 14.42 -1.80 6.34
CA TYR A 118 15.25 -1.88 7.53
C TYR A 118 14.85 -3.08 8.38
N PHE A 119 15.84 -3.68 9.03
CA PHE A 119 15.68 -4.76 9.99
C PHE A 119 16.49 -4.48 11.26
N ALA A 120 15.89 -4.77 12.40
CA ALA A 120 16.51 -4.66 13.72
C ALA A 120 16.00 -5.75 14.67
N LEU A 121 16.77 -5.99 15.73
CA LEU A 121 16.31 -6.74 16.88
C LEU A 121 15.75 -5.77 17.92
N THR A 122 14.60 -6.13 18.50
CA THR A 122 13.99 -5.35 19.58
C THR A 122 14.64 -5.62 20.93
N GLY A 123 15.43 -6.70 21.04
CA GLY A 123 16.09 -7.15 22.27
C GLY A 123 15.18 -7.91 23.24
N LYS A 124 13.86 -7.93 23.00
CA LYS A 124 12.86 -8.68 23.76
C LYS A 124 11.60 -8.93 22.91
N LEU A 125 10.78 -9.89 23.31
CA LEU A 125 9.42 -9.99 22.75
C LEU A 125 8.62 -8.75 23.18
N ILE A 126 7.97 -8.09 22.21
CA ILE A 126 7.07 -6.98 22.46
C ILE A 126 5.70 -7.55 22.83
N SER A 127 5.04 -7.01 23.85
CA SER A 127 3.65 -7.37 24.17
C SER A 127 2.64 -6.57 23.35
N ASP A 128 1.37 -7.01 23.29
CA ASP A 128 0.29 -6.26 22.63
C ASP A 128 0.18 -4.82 23.16
N GLU A 129 0.31 -4.63 24.48
CA GLU A 129 0.25 -3.32 25.15
C GLU A 129 1.47 -2.45 24.79
N GLU A 130 2.68 -3.02 24.81
CA GLU A 130 3.89 -2.31 24.41
C GLU A 130 3.86 -1.92 22.92
N TRP A 131 3.26 -2.76 22.08
CA TRP A 131 3.06 -2.46 20.66
C TRP A 131 2.04 -1.35 20.46
N GLU A 132 0.92 -1.38 21.18
CA GLU A 132 -0.10 -0.32 21.15
C GLU A 132 0.53 1.03 21.51
N ASP A 133 1.23 1.11 22.65
CA ASP A 133 1.97 2.30 23.10
C ASP A 133 2.99 2.79 22.05
N PHE A 134 3.76 1.87 21.46
CA PHE A 134 4.71 2.19 20.40
C PHE A 134 4.01 2.82 19.20
N THR A 135 2.92 2.21 18.72
CA THR A 135 2.22 2.70 17.53
C THR A 135 1.53 4.03 17.78
N GLU A 136 0.95 4.28 18.95
CA GLU A 136 0.33 5.57 19.30
C GLU A 136 1.32 6.74 19.19
N GLY A 137 2.57 6.53 19.63
CA GLY A 137 3.63 7.54 19.58
C GLY A 137 4.40 7.60 18.26
N TYR A 138 4.28 6.60 17.39
CA TYR A 138 5.08 6.50 16.18
C TYR A 138 4.79 7.64 15.20
N ASN A 139 5.84 8.34 14.79
CA ASN A 139 5.80 9.36 13.76
C ASN A 139 7.11 9.38 12.98
N VAL A 140 7.07 9.95 11.77
CA VAL A 140 8.23 10.08 10.89
C VAL A 140 8.65 11.54 10.67
N ALA A 141 8.03 12.47 11.40
CA ALA A 141 8.33 13.89 11.31
C ALA A 141 9.81 14.13 11.68
N GLY A 142 10.48 14.98 10.91
CA GLY A 142 11.89 15.31 11.11
C GLY A 142 12.89 14.23 10.64
N LEU A 143 12.46 13.06 10.17
CA LEU A 143 13.34 12.11 9.47
C LEU A 143 13.77 12.68 8.12
N GLY A 144 14.97 12.35 7.62
CA GLY A 144 15.54 12.91 6.37
C GLY A 144 14.55 13.32 5.24
N PRO A 145 13.70 12.39 4.74
CA PRO A 145 12.74 12.66 3.65
C PRO A 145 11.49 13.45 4.07
N PHE A 146 11.28 13.71 5.36
CA PHE A 146 10.09 14.32 5.95
C PHE A 146 10.48 15.54 6.81
N LYS A 147 9.64 16.57 6.91
CA LYS A 147 9.89 17.73 7.78
C LYS A 147 8.89 17.79 8.93
N GLU A 148 9.01 18.80 9.77
CA GLU A 148 8.09 19.04 10.90
C GLU A 148 6.64 19.28 10.43
N ASP A 149 6.44 19.63 9.16
CA ASP A 149 5.11 19.82 8.55
C ASP A 149 4.42 18.50 8.16
N THR A 150 5.03 17.36 8.46
CA THR A 150 4.49 16.04 8.08
C THR A 150 3.11 15.83 8.69
N VAL A 151 2.15 15.50 7.83
CA VAL A 151 0.79 15.13 8.21
C VAL A 151 0.56 13.64 7.98
N GLU A 152 -0.10 13.00 8.94
CA GLU A 152 -0.66 11.66 8.77
C GLU A 152 -1.95 11.75 7.96
N LEU A 153 -2.01 11.03 6.84
CA LEU A 153 -3.18 10.93 5.98
C LEU A 153 -4.04 9.72 6.35
N SER A 154 -3.39 8.60 6.67
CA SER A 154 -4.07 7.40 7.13
C SER A 154 -3.19 6.57 8.08
N ARG A 155 -3.86 5.80 8.94
CA ARG A 155 -3.24 4.88 9.89
C ARG A 155 -4.05 3.60 9.97
N ARG A 156 -3.35 2.47 9.91
CA ARG A 156 -3.90 1.14 10.13
C ARG A 156 -2.96 0.35 11.02
N THR A 157 -3.50 -0.25 12.07
CA THR A 157 -2.75 -1.11 12.98
C THR A 157 -3.29 -2.53 12.91
N GLY A 158 -2.45 -3.50 13.30
CA GLY A 158 -2.89 -4.86 13.52
C GLY A 158 -3.64 -5.03 14.84
N GLY A 159 -4.30 -6.18 14.99
CA GLY A 159 -4.96 -6.58 16.23
C GLY A 159 -4.04 -7.37 17.16
N PRO A 160 -4.57 -7.88 18.29
CA PRO A 160 -3.81 -8.69 19.24
C PRO A 160 -3.07 -9.85 18.57
N GLY A 161 -1.79 -10.03 18.89
CA GLY A 161 -0.89 -11.02 18.31
C GLY A 161 -0.46 -10.73 16.87
N ASN A 162 -0.80 -9.56 16.31
CA ASN A 162 -0.38 -9.13 14.98
C ASN A 162 0.16 -7.69 15.03
N HIS A 163 1.45 -7.56 15.32
CA HIS A 163 2.11 -6.28 15.52
C HIS A 163 2.52 -5.63 14.19
N PHE A 164 1.59 -4.94 13.54
CA PHE A 164 1.93 -4.08 12.41
C PHE A 164 1.32 -2.68 12.53
N LEU A 165 1.96 -1.72 11.86
CA LEU A 165 1.52 -0.34 11.65
C LEU A 165 1.73 -0.01 10.18
N LEU A 166 0.69 0.52 9.53
CA LEU A 166 0.76 1.11 8.20
C LEU A 166 0.33 2.57 8.30
N LEU A 167 1.21 3.48 7.92
CA LEU A 167 0.95 4.90 7.81
C LEU A 167 1.01 5.33 6.34
N GLU A 168 0.13 6.26 5.98
CA GLU A 168 0.31 7.11 4.81
C GLU A 168 0.55 8.54 5.29
N VAL A 169 1.61 9.17 4.80
CA VAL A 169 2.05 10.49 5.25
C VAL A 169 2.40 11.39 4.08
N GLU A 170 2.28 12.70 4.29
CA GLU A 170 2.68 13.74 3.34
C GLU A 170 3.45 14.86 4.07
N SER A 171 4.53 15.36 3.46
CA SER A 171 5.22 16.59 3.88
C SER A 171 5.38 17.50 2.67
N LYS A 172 4.75 18.67 2.71
CA LYS A 172 4.72 19.61 1.59
C LYS A 172 6.04 20.36 1.47
N GLU A 173 6.66 20.69 2.60
CA GLU A 173 7.98 21.31 2.62
C GLU A 173 9.03 20.39 1.99
N ALA A 174 8.94 19.08 2.21
CA ALA A 174 9.84 18.10 1.62
C ALA A 174 9.47 17.67 0.18
N ASP A 175 8.32 18.09 -0.35
CA ASP A 175 7.70 17.48 -1.54
C ASP A 175 7.69 15.94 -1.44
N ALA A 176 7.08 15.44 -0.37
CA ALA A 176 7.13 14.04 0.05
C ALA A 176 5.74 13.44 0.24
N HIS A 177 5.52 12.27 -0.35
CA HIS A 177 4.41 11.38 -0.04
C HIS A 177 4.95 9.98 0.18
N ALA A 178 4.53 9.31 1.25
CA ALA A 178 5.01 7.96 1.54
C ALA A 178 3.97 7.04 2.17
N LEU A 179 4.19 5.74 1.95
CA LEU A 179 3.64 4.66 2.75
C LEU A 179 4.76 4.11 3.66
N VAL A 180 4.47 3.99 4.94
CA VAL A 180 5.40 3.46 5.95
C VAL A 180 4.74 2.27 6.62
N TRP A 181 5.29 1.08 6.40
CA TRP A 181 4.85 -0.14 7.05
C TRP A 181 5.91 -0.59 8.04
N VAL A 182 5.50 -0.84 9.27
CA VAL A 182 6.33 -1.36 10.36
C VAL A 182 5.70 -2.65 10.83
N GLN A 183 6.50 -3.69 11.02
CA GLN A 183 6.04 -4.92 11.66
C GLN A 183 7.06 -5.41 12.67
N GLU A 184 6.57 -5.83 13.83
CA GLU A 184 7.32 -6.63 14.78
C GLU A 184 6.82 -8.07 14.74
N ALA A 185 7.76 -9.02 14.82
CA ALA A 185 7.45 -10.42 14.98
C ALA A 185 8.62 -11.12 15.66
N ASN A 186 8.31 -11.91 16.71
CA ASN A 186 9.27 -12.75 17.42
C ASN A 186 10.52 -12.02 17.92
N GLY A 187 10.43 -10.74 18.32
CA GLY A 187 11.56 -9.95 18.81
C GLY A 187 12.48 -9.41 17.70
N ALA A 188 12.03 -9.46 16.45
CA ALA A 188 12.61 -8.78 15.32
C ALA A 188 11.61 -7.76 14.77
N MET A 189 12.12 -6.68 14.19
CA MET A 189 11.31 -5.62 13.60
C MET A 189 11.79 -5.29 12.20
N THR A 190 10.86 -4.96 11.33
CA THR A 190 11.14 -4.41 10.01
C THR A 190 10.41 -3.08 9.79
N VAL A 191 11.04 -2.20 9.00
CA VAL A 191 10.40 -0.99 8.45
C VAL A 191 10.53 -1.05 6.93
N LEU A 192 9.41 -0.96 6.23
CA LEU A 192 9.31 -0.75 4.79
C LEU A 192 8.75 0.65 4.54
N LEU A 193 9.59 1.57 4.11
CA LEU A 193 9.21 2.92 3.73
C LEU A 193 9.27 3.04 2.21
N MET A 194 8.16 3.46 1.60
CA MET A 194 8.05 3.66 0.16
C MET A 194 7.69 5.13 -0.08
N TYR A 195 8.61 5.85 -0.69
CA TYR A 195 8.55 7.30 -0.86
C TYR A 195 8.48 7.68 -2.33
N SER A 196 7.74 8.75 -2.63
CA SER A 196 7.83 9.47 -3.89
C SER A 196 7.55 10.96 -3.68
N ARG A 197 7.94 11.79 -4.66
CA ARG A 197 7.42 13.16 -4.75
C ARG A 197 5.91 13.19 -4.88
N ILE A 198 5.27 14.22 -4.33
CA ILE A 198 3.80 14.34 -4.26
C ILE A 198 3.17 14.28 -5.66
N ALA A 199 3.78 14.97 -6.62
CA ALA A 199 3.28 15.01 -7.99
C ALA A 199 3.27 13.64 -8.70
N LEU A 200 4.09 12.69 -8.24
CA LEU A 200 4.21 11.35 -8.80
C LEU A 200 3.41 10.31 -8.01
N TRP A 201 2.87 10.68 -6.84
CA TRP A 201 2.17 9.76 -5.94
C TRP A 201 0.97 9.03 -6.58
N PRO A 202 0.13 9.65 -7.44
CA PRO A 202 -1.01 8.94 -8.02
C PRO A 202 -0.62 7.65 -8.76
N ASP A 203 0.51 7.66 -9.45
CA ASP A 203 1.03 6.50 -10.17
C ASP A 203 1.87 5.61 -9.25
N ARG A 204 2.81 6.21 -8.50
CA ARG A 204 3.74 5.47 -7.62
C ARG A 204 3.06 4.81 -6.43
N GLY A 205 2.02 5.42 -5.87
CA GLY A 205 1.26 4.88 -4.74
C GLY A 205 0.58 3.55 -5.09
N ALA A 206 0.11 3.39 -6.33
CA ALA A 206 -0.45 2.13 -6.80
C ALA A 206 0.63 1.04 -6.90
N ASP A 207 1.81 1.36 -7.42
CA ASP A 207 2.94 0.44 -7.45
C ASP A 207 3.40 0.06 -6.04
N PHE A 208 3.52 1.02 -5.13
CA PHE A 208 3.90 0.79 -3.73
C PHE A 208 2.91 -0.08 -2.97
N GLY A 209 1.60 0.04 -3.24
CA GLY A 209 0.63 -0.91 -2.73
C GLY A 209 0.95 -2.35 -3.14
N ARG A 210 1.32 -2.57 -4.40
CA ARG A 210 1.70 -3.90 -4.91
C ARG A 210 3.06 -4.37 -4.39
N VAL A 211 4.02 -3.46 -4.16
CA VAL A 211 5.29 -3.76 -3.50
C VAL A 211 5.01 -4.31 -2.10
N LEU A 212 4.20 -3.60 -1.31
CA LEU A 212 3.80 -4.00 0.04
C LEU A 212 3.07 -5.36 0.04
N ASP A 213 2.12 -5.56 -0.86
CA ASP A 213 1.37 -6.83 -0.97
C ASP A 213 2.27 -8.03 -1.31
N SER A 214 3.42 -7.78 -1.97
CA SER A 214 4.40 -8.81 -2.32
C SER A 214 5.50 -8.99 -1.28
N PHE A 215 5.60 -8.11 -0.28
CA PHE A 215 6.68 -8.11 0.71
C PHE A 215 6.49 -9.25 1.70
N THR A 216 7.50 -10.11 1.80
CA THR A 216 7.59 -11.19 2.78
C THR A 216 8.96 -11.16 3.42
N TRP A 217 9.04 -11.26 4.74
CA TRP A 217 10.30 -11.29 5.48
C TRP A 217 10.28 -12.40 6.55
N TRP A 218 11.45 -12.77 7.04
CA TRP A 218 11.63 -13.90 7.97
C TRP A 218 12.31 -13.43 9.26
N PRO A 219 11.57 -13.30 10.38
CA PRO A 219 12.11 -12.89 11.67
C PRO A 219 13.29 -13.74 12.15
N GLU A 220 13.23 -15.05 11.92
CA GLU A 220 14.27 -16.00 12.31
C GLU A 220 15.58 -15.74 11.55
N ALA A 221 15.49 -15.34 10.28
CA ALA A 221 16.66 -14.96 9.49
C ALA A 221 17.27 -13.65 10.00
N VAL A 222 16.45 -12.70 10.46
CA VAL A 222 16.91 -11.47 11.11
C VAL A 222 17.68 -11.79 12.39
N HIS A 223 17.16 -12.68 13.23
CA HIS A 223 17.86 -13.16 14.44
C HIS A 223 19.18 -13.84 14.13
N ALA A 224 19.19 -14.79 13.18
CA ALA A 224 20.38 -15.53 12.80
C ALA A 224 21.51 -14.60 12.31
N LEU A 225 21.13 -13.51 11.65
CA LEU A 225 22.08 -12.58 11.07
C LEU A 225 22.54 -11.50 12.05
N LEU A 226 21.62 -10.89 12.82
CA LEU A 226 21.88 -9.73 13.66
C LEU A 226 22.18 -10.08 15.13
N GLY A 227 21.79 -11.27 15.58
CA GLY A 227 21.90 -11.66 16.99
C GLY A 227 23.31 -11.95 17.47
N GLY A 228 24.25 -12.24 16.56
CA GLY A 228 25.53 -12.84 16.91
C GLY A 228 25.37 -14.25 17.51
N GLU A 229 26.44 -15.05 17.53
CA GLU A 229 26.47 -16.30 18.31
C GLU A 229 26.52 -16.03 19.82
#